data_AF-A0A662KDN2-F1
#
_entry.id   AF-A0A662KDN2-F1
#
_cell.length_a   1.000
_cell.length_b   1.000
_cell.length_c   1.000
_cell.angle_alpha   90.00
_cell.angle_beta   90.00
_cell.angle_gamma   90.00
#
_symmetry.space_group_name_H-M   'P 1'
#
loop_
_entity.id
_entity.type
_entity.pdbx_description
1 polymer ?
#
loop_
_entity_poly.entity_id
_entity_poly.type
_entity_poly.pdbx_seq_one_letter_code
_entity_poly.pdbx_strand_id
1 'polypeptide(L)'
;MIEKTGLIALVLLIIIVGSVAGTYIYLKYFQVPPPKVIEEGDCADVHFIERFASNYTIVNSSYSDVINRTGGEPLKVFVSLNKTVPPPENFSSYSSSPLGMIVGFIPDLIGMKEGEEKEVILPPEKAYGIKPKIGDVINFTEIVGEEIAGKNMVFRIIKIRRNATMPKEYIDLYGNKTTDIYVLREDWHHIGETLAEERNKYPAWKNCSVVTKVNETTLWIYITPPYSIGE
;
A
#
# COMPACT_ATOMS: atom_id res chain seq x y z
N MET A 1 -77.82 8.10 -18.45
CA MET A 1 -77.33 9.35 -17.83
C MET A 1 -76.29 8.96 -16.81
N ILE A 2 -75.03 9.36 -16.98
CA ILE A 2 -74.08 9.27 -15.87
C ILE A 2 -74.57 10.30 -14.85
N GLU A 3 -75.07 9.82 -13.71
CA GLU A 3 -75.46 10.70 -12.61
C GLU A 3 -74.25 11.56 -12.22
N LYS A 4 -74.48 12.82 -11.81
CA LYS A 4 -73.41 13.75 -11.40
C LYS A 4 -72.39 13.10 -10.46
N THR A 5 -72.86 12.19 -9.60
CA THR A 5 -72.07 11.36 -8.69
C THR A 5 -71.06 10.45 -9.39
N GLY A 6 -71.43 9.79 -10.50
CA GLY A 6 -70.53 8.94 -11.27
C GLY A 6 -69.45 9.74 -12.01
N LEU A 7 -69.78 10.95 -12.49
CA LEU A 7 -68.81 11.85 -13.10
C LEU A 7 -67.79 12.36 -12.07
N ILE A 8 -68.25 12.73 -10.87
CA ILE A 8 -67.39 13.16 -9.76
C ILE A 8 -66.44 12.04 -9.32
N ALA A 9 -66.96 10.81 -9.19
CA ALA A 9 -66.14 9.65 -8.83
C ALA A 9 -65.05 9.35 -9.87
N LEU A 10 -65.36 9.47 -11.16
CA LEU A 10 -64.39 9.28 -12.24
C LEU A 10 -63.28 10.34 -12.20
N VAL A 11 -63.64 11.61 -11.97
CA VAL A 11 -62.67 12.71 -11.88
C VAL A 11 -61.73 12.51 -10.69
N LEU A 12 -62.26 12.12 -9.53
CA LEU A 12 -61.44 11.81 -8.34
C LEU A 12 -60.49 10.65 -8.60
N LEU A 13 -60.96 9.59 -9.28
CA LEU A 13 -60.12 8.44 -9.63
C LEU A 13 -58.95 8.86 -10.54
N ILE A 14 -59.20 9.69 -11.55
CA ILE A 14 -58.15 10.17 -12.48
C ILE A 14 -57.11 11.01 -11.72
N ILE A 15 -57.54 11.88 -10.79
CA ILE A 15 -56.63 12.68 -9.97
C ILE A 15 -55.76 11.80 -9.09
N ILE A 16 -56.35 10.80 -8.44
CA ILE A 16 -55.61 9.85 -7.58
C ILE A 16 -54.60 9.06 -8.40
N VAL A 17 -55.02 8.47 -9.52
CA VAL A 17 -54.13 7.68 -10.39
C VAL A 17 -53.02 8.55 -10.97
N GLY A 18 -53.34 9.76 -11.41
CA GLY A 18 -52.36 10.73 -11.92
C GLY A 18 -51.35 11.15 -10.85
N SER A 19 -51.82 11.36 -9.62
CA SER A 19 -50.96 11.71 -8.49
C SER A 19 -50.05 10.55 -8.11
N VAL A 20 -50.58 9.34 -7.95
CA VAL A 20 -49.78 8.15 -7.61
C VAL A 20 -48.75 7.84 -8.70
N ALA A 21 -49.14 7.89 -9.98
CA ALA A 21 -48.22 7.67 -11.09
C ALA A 21 -47.16 8.77 -11.17
N GLY A 22 -47.56 10.04 -11.00
CA GLY A 22 -46.65 11.19 -10.98
C GLY A 22 -45.64 11.10 -9.84
N THR A 23 -46.08 10.77 -8.63
CA THR A 23 -45.20 10.56 -7.46
C THR A 23 -44.27 9.37 -7.69
N TYR A 24 -44.76 8.26 -8.22
CA TYR A 24 -43.91 7.10 -8.54
C TYR A 24 -42.80 7.45 -9.54
N ILE A 25 -43.12 8.17 -10.62
CA ILE A 25 -42.14 8.60 -11.62
C ILE A 25 -41.15 9.60 -11.00
N TYR A 26 -41.64 10.57 -10.23
CA TYR A 26 -40.79 11.56 -9.57
C TYR A 26 -39.80 10.91 -8.60
N LEU A 27 -40.28 10.01 -7.73
CA LEU A 27 -39.43 9.29 -6.79
C LEU A 27 -38.40 8.42 -7.50
N LYS A 28 -38.79 7.71 -8.56
CA LYS A 28 -37.92 6.76 -9.24
C LYS A 28 -36.85 7.41 -10.14
N TYR A 29 -37.17 8.53 -10.78
CA TYR A 29 -36.32 9.10 -11.83
C TYR A 29 -35.71 10.45 -11.46
N PHE A 30 -36.34 11.22 -10.57
CA PHE A 30 -35.87 12.57 -10.22
C PHE A 30 -35.31 12.67 -8.81
N GLN A 31 -35.72 11.79 -7.89
CA GLN A 31 -35.24 11.80 -6.51
C GLN A 31 -34.15 10.78 -6.19
N VAL A 32 -33.87 9.82 -7.10
CA VAL A 32 -32.70 8.94 -6.95
C VAL A 32 -31.52 9.65 -7.61
N PRO A 33 -30.57 10.22 -6.83
CA PRO A 33 -29.33 10.72 -7.40
C PRO A 33 -28.65 9.59 -8.18
N PRO A 34 -27.87 9.93 -9.22
CA PRO A 34 -27.09 8.92 -9.93
C PRO A 34 -26.28 8.10 -8.92
N PRO A 35 -26.13 6.78 -9.15
CA PRO A 35 -25.36 5.94 -8.24
C PRO A 35 -23.98 6.55 -8.09
N LYS A 36 -23.55 6.77 -6.84
CA LYS A 36 -22.16 7.17 -6.58
C LYS A 36 -21.27 5.99 -6.91
N VAL A 37 -20.43 6.18 -7.92
CA VAL A 37 -19.47 5.21 -8.42
C VAL A 37 -18.09 5.80 -8.19
N ILE A 38 -17.17 4.99 -7.68
CA ILE A 38 -15.79 5.42 -7.44
C ILE A 38 -15.08 5.63 -8.78
N GLU A 39 -14.47 6.81 -8.95
CA GLU A 39 -13.65 7.16 -10.10
C GLU A 39 -12.22 7.58 -9.68
N GLU A 40 -11.31 7.65 -10.66
CA GLU A 40 -9.96 8.20 -10.44
C GLU A 40 -10.06 9.67 -10.00
N GLY A 41 -9.40 10.00 -8.89
CA GLY A 41 -9.43 11.32 -8.27
C GLY A 41 -10.39 11.43 -7.08
N ASP A 42 -11.22 10.40 -6.82
CA ASP A 42 -12.16 10.42 -5.70
C ASP A 42 -11.48 10.14 -4.36
N CYS A 43 -12.14 10.61 -3.30
CA CYS A 43 -11.85 10.21 -1.92
C CYS A 43 -12.99 9.34 -1.41
N ALA A 44 -12.67 8.14 -0.95
CA ALA A 44 -13.65 7.15 -0.50
C ALA A 44 -13.27 6.56 0.87
N ASP A 45 -14.28 6.36 1.70
CA ASP A 45 -14.16 5.64 2.97
C ASP A 45 -14.50 4.17 2.71
N VAL A 46 -13.52 3.29 2.88
CA VAL A 46 -13.62 1.88 2.50
C VAL A 46 -13.42 1.00 3.72
N HIS A 47 -14.43 0.21 4.06
CA HIS A 47 -14.22 -0.91 4.96
C HIS A 47 -13.64 -2.11 4.22
N PHE A 48 -12.69 -2.82 4.85
CA PHE A 48 -12.02 -3.96 4.24
C PHE A 48 -11.77 -5.07 5.26
N ILE A 49 -11.65 -6.30 4.75
CA ILE A 49 -11.15 -7.46 5.49
C ILE A 49 -10.10 -8.11 4.62
N GLU A 50 -8.86 -8.09 5.08
CA GLU A 50 -7.74 -8.70 4.39
C GLU A 50 -7.55 -10.14 4.86
N ARG A 51 -7.39 -11.06 3.92
CA ARG A 51 -7.19 -12.48 4.19
C ARG A 51 -6.10 -13.07 3.31
N PHE A 52 -5.40 -14.07 3.83
CA PHE A 52 -4.59 -14.92 2.97
C PHE A 52 -5.50 -15.76 2.06
N ALA A 53 -5.37 -15.61 0.75
CA ALA A 53 -6.17 -16.36 -0.22
C ALA A 53 -5.99 -17.89 -0.12
N SER A 54 -4.88 -18.36 0.44
CA SER A 54 -4.58 -19.80 0.57
C SER A 54 -5.32 -20.49 1.71
N ASN A 55 -5.69 -19.77 2.77
CA ASN A 55 -6.27 -20.38 3.98
C ASN A 55 -7.31 -19.51 4.70
N TYR A 56 -7.70 -18.38 4.11
CA TYR A 56 -8.69 -17.42 4.62
C TYR A 56 -8.40 -16.82 6.00
N THR A 57 -7.17 -16.97 6.50
CA THR A 57 -6.75 -16.35 7.76
C THR A 57 -6.82 -14.84 7.62
N ILE A 58 -7.53 -14.18 8.54
CA ILE A 58 -7.62 -12.72 8.58
C ILE A 58 -6.26 -12.17 8.99
N VAL A 59 -5.72 -11.28 8.16
CA VAL A 59 -4.43 -10.60 8.39
C VAL A 59 -4.67 -9.21 8.97
N ASN A 60 -5.69 -8.52 8.44
CA ASN A 60 -6.03 -7.17 8.82
C ASN A 60 -7.51 -6.90 8.54
N SER A 61 -8.10 -5.92 9.21
CA SER A 61 -9.50 -5.53 9.03
C SER A 61 -9.72 -4.12 9.54
N SER A 62 -10.56 -3.36 8.86
CA SER A 62 -11.02 -2.07 9.37
C SER A 62 -12.13 -2.20 10.42
N TYR A 63 -12.80 -3.36 10.48
CA TYR A 63 -13.84 -3.64 11.48
C TYR A 63 -13.26 -4.06 12.83
N SER A 64 -13.85 -3.56 13.91
CA SER A 64 -13.58 -4.06 15.27
C SER A 64 -14.16 -5.45 15.51
N ASP A 65 -15.33 -5.75 14.93
CA ASP A 65 -15.91 -7.09 14.88
C ASP A 65 -15.96 -7.54 13.42
N VAL A 66 -14.98 -8.37 13.04
CA VAL A 66 -14.80 -8.84 11.67
C VAL A 66 -15.90 -9.83 11.24
N ILE A 67 -16.51 -10.54 12.19
CA ILE A 67 -17.51 -11.58 11.90
C ILE A 67 -18.85 -10.90 11.57
N ASN A 68 -19.27 -9.98 12.43
CA ASN A 68 -20.52 -9.24 12.22
C ASN A 68 -20.34 -8.01 11.33
N ARG A 69 -19.09 -7.64 11.01
CA ARG A 69 -18.73 -6.47 10.19
C ARG A 69 -19.25 -5.17 10.78
N THR A 70 -19.06 -5.01 12.09
CA THR A 70 -19.56 -3.86 12.85
C THR A 70 -18.44 -3.14 13.59
N GLY A 71 -18.60 -1.82 13.72
CA GLY A 71 -17.64 -0.92 14.36
C GLY A 71 -16.33 -0.78 13.58
N GLY A 72 -15.35 -0.12 14.21
CA GLY A 72 -14.08 0.22 13.57
C GLY A 72 -14.18 1.45 12.65
N GLU A 73 -13.04 1.88 12.13
CA GLU A 73 -12.93 3.08 11.31
C GLU A 73 -12.59 2.69 9.86
N PRO A 74 -13.30 3.24 8.86
CA PRO A 74 -13.00 2.95 7.47
C PRO A 74 -11.62 3.47 7.07
N LEU A 75 -11.06 2.84 6.05
CA LEU A 75 -9.83 3.28 5.43
C LEU A 75 -10.12 4.50 4.55
N LYS A 76 -9.37 5.58 4.74
CA LYS A 76 -9.46 6.81 3.95
C LYS A 76 -8.62 6.70 2.68
N VAL A 77 -9.27 6.35 1.57
CA VAL A 77 -8.61 6.06 0.28
C VAL A 77 -8.73 7.25 -0.66
N PHE A 78 -7.60 7.78 -1.11
CA PHE A 78 -7.56 8.64 -2.30
C PHE A 78 -7.32 7.76 -3.52
N VAL A 79 -8.29 7.70 -4.41
CA VAL A 79 -8.27 6.80 -5.56
C VAL A 79 -7.40 7.43 -6.63
N SER A 80 -6.12 7.07 -6.62
CA SER A 80 -5.25 7.40 -7.73
C SER A 80 -4.32 6.25 -8.13
N LEU A 81 -4.25 5.99 -9.43
CA LEU A 81 -3.27 5.11 -10.04
C LEU A 81 -1.87 5.74 -10.05
N ASN A 82 -1.76 7.06 -9.93
CA ASN A 82 -0.48 7.76 -9.80
C ASN A 82 -0.23 8.15 -8.34
N LYS A 83 0.62 7.37 -7.65
CA LYS A 83 0.98 7.56 -6.24
C LYS A 83 1.66 8.90 -5.92
N THR A 84 2.14 9.63 -6.92
CA THR A 84 2.76 10.95 -6.73
C THR A 84 1.75 12.08 -6.67
N VAL A 85 0.50 11.82 -7.08
CA VAL A 85 -0.58 12.81 -7.00
C VAL A 85 -1.05 12.87 -5.54
N PRO A 86 -0.99 14.06 -4.91
CA PRO A 86 -1.52 14.22 -3.56
C PRO A 86 -3.06 14.22 -3.59
N PRO A 87 -3.71 13.84 -2.48
CA PRO A 87 -5.15 14.04 -2.33
C PRO A 87 -5.51 15.54 -2.41
N PRO A 88 -6.77 15.88 -2.71
CA PRO A 88 -7.26 17.27 -2.67
C PRO A 88 -7.02 17.91 -1.29
N GLU A 89 -6.81 19.24 -1.23
CA GLU A 89 -6.41 19.95 -0.01
C GLU A 89 -7.32 19.66 1.21
N ASN A 90 -8.64 19.66 1.00
CA ASN A 90 -9.63 19.37 2.04
C ASN A 90 -9.68 17.89 2.48
N PHE A 91 -8.97 17.02 1.76
CA PHE A 91 -8.90 15.58 1.98
C PHE A 91 -7.46 15.11 2.23
N SER A 92 -6.60 15.99 2.75
CA SER A 92 -5.19 15.68 3.06
C SER A 92 -4.97 14.45 3.96
N SER A 93 -5.98 14.02 4.71
CA SER A 93 -5.93 12.78 5.51
C SER A 93 -6.12 11.48 4.72
N TYR A 94 -6.45 11.56 3.42
CA TYR A 94 -6.65 10.41 2.53
C TYR A 94 -5.32 10.03 1.85
N SER A 95 -5.18 8.77 1.45
CA SER A 95 -3.93 8.27 0.85
C SER A 95 -4.18 7.40 -0.37
N SER A 96 -3.32 7.54 -1.39
CA SER A 96 -3.22 6.65 -2.57
C SER A 96 -2.32 5.44 -2.32
N SER A 97 -1.90 5.22 -1.08
CA SER A 97 -1.26 3.99 -0.62
C SER A 97 -1.72 3.65 0.80
N PRO A 98 -3.04 3.54 1.05
CA PRO A 98 -3.58 3.54 2.40
C PRO A 98 -3.31 2.22 3.16
N LEU A 99 -3.04 1.12 2.44
CA LEU A 99 -2.54 -0.15 2.98
C LEU A 99 -1.01 -0.30 2.79
N GLY A 100 -0.30 0.80 2.57
CA GLY A 100 1.13 0.77 2.28
C GLY A 100 1.43 0.09 0.94
N MET A 101 2.07 -1.08 0.98
CA MET A 101 2.68 -1.73 -0.20
C MET A 101 1.68 -2.38 -1.18
N ILE A 102 0.40 -2.52 -0.82
CA ILE A 102 -0.60 -3.22 -1.64
C ILE A 102 -1.05 -2.36 -2.83
N VAL A 103 -0.29 -2.42 -3.92
CA VAL A 103 -0.52 -1.61 -5.13
C VAL A 103 -1.77 -2.02 -5.92
N GLY A 104 -2.22 -3.27 -5.77
CA GLY A 104 -3.37 -3.81 -6.48
C GLY A 104 -4.72 -3.41 -5.93
N PHE A 105 -4.77 -2.80 -4.74
CA PHE A 105 -6.04 -2.51 -4.07
C PHE A 105 -6.84 -1.39 -4.75
N ILE A 106 -6.21 -0.25 -5.06
CA ILE A 106 -6.90 0.92 -5.64
C ILE A 106 -7.55 0.65 -7.00
N PRO A 107 -6.86 0.01 -7.98
CA PRO A 107 -7.48 -0.27 -9.28
C PRO A 107 -8.79 -1.05 -9.17
N ASP A 108 -8.92 -1.91 -8.17
CA ASP A 108 -10.11 -2.74 -7.98
C ASP A 108 -11.27 -2.01 -7.31
N LEU A 109 -11.05 -0.82 -6.74
CA LEU A 109 -12.11 0.05 -6.21
C LEU A 109 -12.81 0.85 -7.30
N ILE A 110 -12.11 1.18 -8.38
CA ILE A 110 -12.67 1.98 -9.49
C ILE A 110 -13.87 1.23 -10.08
N GLY A 111 -15.00 1.93 -10.19
CA GLY A 111 -16.26 1.37 -10.68
C GLY A 111 -17.15 0.75 -9.61
N MET A 112 -16.68 0.60 -8.36
CA MET A 112 -17.54 0.14 -7.25
C MET A 112 -18.58 1.20 -6.90
N LYS A 113 -19.79 0.76 -6.60
CA LYS A 113 -20.88 1.62 -6.13
C LYS A 113 -20.83 1.80 -4.62
N GLU A 114 -21.37 2.91 -4.12
CA GLU A 114 -21.56 3.11 -2.68
C GLU A 114 -22.37 1.95 -2.06
N GLY A 115 -21.81 1.33 -1.02
CA GLY A 115 -22.39 0.17 -0.34
C GLY A 115 -22.17 -1.18 -1.04
N GLU A 116 -21.48 -1.22 -2.18
CA GLU A 116 -21.11 -2.47 -2.84
C GLU A 116 -19.99 -3.20 -2.09
N GLU A 117 -20.09 -4.53 -2.05
CA GLU A 117 -19.03 -5.41 -1.56
C GLU A 117 -18.40 -6.17 -2.72
N LYS A 118 -17.07 -6.24 -2.72
CA LYS A 118 -16.30 -6.95 -3.74
C LYS A 118 -15.18 -7.74 -3.08
N GLU A 119 -15.08 -9.03 -3.44
CA GLU A 119 -13.92 -9.84 -3.12
C GLU A 119 -12.87 -9.69 -4.23
N VAL A 120 -11.64 -9.41 -3.84
CA VAL A 120 -10.52 -9.19 -4.76
C VAL A 120 -9.38 -10.13 -4.37
N ILE A 121 -8.94 -10.94 -5.33
CA ILE A 121 -7.78 -11.82 -5.14
C ILE A 121 -6.56 -11.14 -5.77
N LEU A 122 -5.66 -10.65 -4.91
CA LEU A 122 -4.43 -10.02 -5.34
C LEU A 122 -3.29 -11.05 -5.42
N PRO A 123 -2.62 -11.20 -6.57
CA PRO A 123 -1.40 -11.98 -6.64
C PRO A 123 -0.27 -11.27 -5.86
N PRO A 124 0.77 -12.01 -5.41
CA PRO A 124 1.85 -11.44 -4.60
C PRO A 124 2.46 -10.16 -5.17
N GLU A 125 2.65 -10.09 -6.49
CA GLU A 125 3.22 -8.94 -7.21
C GLU A 125 2.41 -7.65 -7.04
N LYS A 126 1.11 -7.77 -6.80
CA LYS A 126 0.19 -6.65 -6.58
C LYS A 126 -0.11 -6.41 -5.10
N ALA A 127 0.38 -7.28 -4.21
CA ALA A 127 0.18 -7.19 -2.76
C ALA A 127 1.51 -6.86 -2.06
N TYR A 128 2.09 -7.82 -1.33
CA TYR A 128 3.32 -7.64 -0.54
C TYR A 128 4.61 -7.94 -1.31
N GLY A 129 4.52 -8.23 -2.61
CA GLY A 129 5.65 -8.61 -3.44
C GLY A 129 5.92 -10.12 -3.47
N ILE A 130 6.86 -10.51 -4.32
CA ILE A 130 7.32 -11.89 -4.46
C ILE A 130 8.34 -12.18 -3.37
N LYS A 131 8.25 -13.37 -2.74
CA LYS A 131 9.28 -13.82 -1.81
C LYS A 131 10.65 -13.86 -2.50
N PRO A 132 11.66 -13.17 -1.96
CA PRO A 132 12.98 -13.16 -2.58
C PRO A 132 13.67 -14.54 -2.58
N LYS A 133 14.57 -14.74 -3.54
CA LYS A 133 15.35 -15.96 -3.76
C LYS A 133 16.84 -15.68 -3.64
N ILE A 134 17.63 -16.74 -3.45
CA ILE A 134 19.09 -16.63 -3.46
C ILE A 134 19.52 -16.12 -4.84
N GLY A 135 20.35 -15.08 -4.85
CA GLY A 135 20.82 -14.38 -6.03
C GLY A 135 20.11 -13.05 -6.30
N ASP A 136 18.88 -12.87 -5.76
CA ASP A 136 18.11 -11.64 -5.94
C ASP A 136 18.83 -10.45 -5.31
N VAL A 137 18.65 -9.29 -5.93
CA VAL A 137 19.22 -8.01 -5.51
C VAL A 137 18.06 -7.12 -5.06
N ILE A 138 18.13 -6.63 -3.83
CA ILE A 138 17.14 -5.74 -3.22
C ILE A 138 17.76 -4.36 -3.08
N ASN A 139 17.12 -3.36 -3.68
CA ASN A 139 17.47 -1.96 -3.49
C ASN A 139 16.64 -1.37 -2.34
N PHE A 140 17.22 -1.25 -1.16
CA PHE A 140 16.52 -0.66 -0.01
C PHE A 140 16.35 0.86 -0.15
N THR A 141 17.16 1.54 -0.96
CA THR A 141 16.97 2.97 -1.23
C THR A 141 15.59 3.24 -1.84
N GLU A 142 15.08 2.34 -2.69
CA GLU A 142 13.73 2.45 -3.25
C GLU A 142 12.61 2.16 -2.22
N ILE A 143 12.93 1.44 -1.14
CA ILE A 143 11.96 1.00 -0.14
C ILE A 143 11.84 1.99 1.01
N VAL A 144 12.97 2.44 1.56
CA VAL A 144 13.01 3.31 2.75
C VAL A 144 13.41 4.75 2.44
N GLY A 145 13.72 5.06 1.17
CA GLY A 145 14.11 6.39 0.72
C GLY A 145 15.59 6.72 0.96
N GLU A 146 16.13 7.64 0.13
CA GLU A 146 17.53 8.07 0.20
C GLU A 146 17.92 8.68 1.56
N GLU A 147 16.98 9.31 2.26
CA GLU A 147 17.23 9.93 3.57
C GLU A 147 17.59 8.91 4.66
N ILE A 148 17.01 7.71 4.59
CA ILE A 148 17.21 6.64 5.58
C ILE A 148 18.29 5.66 5.11
N ALA A 149 18.22 5.23 3.86
CA ALA A 149 19.12 4.22 3.30
C ALA A 149 20.44 4.81 2.77
N GLY A 150 20.53 6.12 2.56
CA GLY A 150 21.56 6.70 1.72
C GLY A 150 21.40 6.33 0.25
N LYS A 151 22.36 6.76 -0.58
CA LYS A 151 22.39 6.43 -2.00
C LYS A 151 22.88 5.00 -2.20
N ASN A 152 22.14 4.23 -3.00
CA ASN A 152 22.47 2.88 -3.45
C ASN A 152 22.60 1.84 -2.32
N MET A 153 21.66 1.75 -1.38
CA MET A 153 21.62 0.68 -0.37
C MET A 153 21.12 -0.64 -0.99
N VAL A 154 21.96 -1.22 -1.83
CA VAL A 154 21.71 -2.47 -2.56
C VAL A 154 22.29 -3.68 -1.82
N PHE A 155 21.47 -4.71 -1.60
CA PHE A 155 21.91 -5.98 -1.03
C PHE A 155 21.58 -7.15 -1.94
N ARG A 156 22.46 -8.15 -1.96
CA ARG A 156 22.22 -9.44 -2.60
C ARG A 156 21.89 -10.50 -1.56
N ILE A 157 20.92 -11.35 -1.88
CA ILE A 157 20.59 -12.50 -1.05
C ILE A 157 21.55 -13.64 -1.37
N ILE A 158 22.39 -14.00 -0.40
CA ILE A 158 23.39 -15.06 -0.57
C ILE A 158 22.96 -16.38 0.05
N LYS A 159 22.06 -16.35 1.03
CA LYS A 159 21.59 -17.55 1.72
C LYS A 159 20.23 -17.31 2.37
N ILE A 160 19.39 -18.34 2.38
CA ILE A 160 18.11 -18.36 3.09
C ILE A 160 18.13 -19.53 4.07
N ARG A 161 17.94 -19.26 5.36
CA ARG A 161 17.80 -20.29 6.40
C ARG A 161 16.31 -20.46 6.68
N ARG A 162 15.72 -21.54 6.18
CA ARG A 162 14.31 -21.85 6.39
C ARG A 162 14.08 -22.47 7.77
N ASN A 163 12.91 -22.23 8.34
CA ASN A 163 12.49 -22.77 9.65
C ASN A 163 13.50 -22.52 10.78
N ALA A 164 14.16 -21.36 10.76
CA ALA A 164 15.07 -20.95 11.82
C ALA A 164 14.28 -20.47 13.04
N THR A 165 14.87 -20.57 14.23
CA THR A 165 14.32 -19.96 15.44
C THR A 165 14.32 -18.44 15.31
N MET A 166 13.23 -17.78 15.75
CA MET A 166 13.16 -16.32 15.83
C MET A 166 14.39 -15.77 16.59
N PRO A 167 15.15 -14.81 16.02
CA PRO A 167 16.24 -14.18 16.76
C PRO A 167 15.72 -13.50 18.02
N LYS A 168 16.50 -13.56 19.11
CA LYS A 168 16.05 -13.16 20.45
C LYS A 168 15.46 -11.75 20.50
N GLU A 169 16.09 -10.82 19.79
CA GLU A 169 15.66 -9.42 19.67
C GLU A 169 14.27 -9.21 19.03
N TYR A 170 13.74 -10.20 18.33
CA TYR A 170 12.44 -10.12 17.65
C TYR A 170 11.34 -10.99 18.29
N ILE A 171 11.67 -11.75 19.33
CA ILE A 171 10.71 -12.63 20.01
C ILE A 171 9.56 -11.83 20.62
N ASP A 172 9.85 -10.68 21.24
CA ASP A 172 8.82 -9.86 21.88
C ASP A 172 7.83 -9.26 20.87
N LEU A 173 8.28 -9.02 19.63
CA LEU A 173 7.46 -8.43 18.56
C LEU A 173 6.63 -9.48 17.81
N TYR A 174 7.21 -10.63 17.50
CA TYR A 174 6.59 -11.60 16.60
C TYR A 174 6.27 -12.96 17.23
N GLY A 175 6.64 -13.14 18.49
CA GLY A 175 6.53 -14.38 19.25
C GLY A 175 7.67 -15.35 18.98
N ASN A 176 7.82 -16.33 19.87
CA ASN A 176 8.81 -17.39 19.74
C ASN A 176 8.33 -18.50 18.77
N LYS A 177 8.31 -18.16 17.48
CA LYS A 177 7.93 -19.06 16.38
C LYS A 177 9.08 -19.25 15.40
N THR A 178 8.99 -20.24 14.53
CA THR A 178 9.96 -20.40 13.44
C THR A 178 9.73 -19.35 12.35
N THR A 179 10.81 -18.91 11.72
CA THR A 179 10.79 -17.94 10.61
C THR A 179 11.87 -18.27 9.57
N ASP A 180 11.78 -17.63 8.41
CA ASP A 180 12.85 -17.67 7.40
C ASP A 180 13.82 -16.51 7.66
N ILE A 181 15.12 -16.80 7.78
CA ILE A 181 16.17 -15.79 7.94
C ILE A 181 16.93 -15.63 6.63
N TYR A 182 16.91 -14.42 6.08
CA TYR A 182 17.62 -14.05 4.86
C TYR A 182 18.99 -13.48 5.24
N VAL A 183 20.06 -14.04 4.66
CA VAL A 183 21.41 -13.52 4.79
C VAL A 183 21.69 -12.64 3.58
N LEU A 184 21.87 -11.36 3.87
CA LEU A 184 22.14 -10.32 2.89
C LEU A 184 23.65 -10.04 2.80
N ARG A 185 24.12 -9.68 1.62
CA ARG A 185 25.47 -9.16 1.36
C ARG A 185 25.33 -7.77 0.75
N GLU A 186 26.06 -6.80 1.28
CA GLU A 186 26.15 -5.47 0.66
C GLU A 186 26.68 -5.60 -0.78
N ASP A 187 25.95 -5.02 -1.73
CA ASP A 187 26.25 -5.10 -3.17
C ASP A 187 26.36 -3.70 -3.80
N TRP A 188 26.70 -2.70 -2.97
CA TRP A 188 26.81 -1.30 -3.38
C TRP A 188 28.24 -0.77 -3.48
N HIS A 189 29.22 -1.54 -3.00
CA HIS A 189 30.62 -1.14 -3.02
C HIS A 189 31.33 -1.67 -4.27
N HIS A 190 31.89 -0.78 -5.07
CA HIS A 190 32.60 -1.10 -6.30
C HIS A 190 34.09 -0.76 -6.22
N ILE A 191 34.94 -1.61 -6.82
CA ILE A 191 36.37 -1.29 -6.96
C ILE A 191 36.51 0.00 -7.79
N GLY A 192 37.26 0.96 -7.26
CA GLY A 192 37.50 2.27 -7.86
C GLY A 192 36.57 3.38 -7.37
N GLU A 193 35.55 3.08 -6.57
CA GLU A 193 34.68 4.11 -6.01
C GLU A 193 35.38 4.92 -4.90
N THR A 194 35.01 6.19 -4.77
CA THR A 194 35.38 7.02 -3.62
C THR A 194 34.32 6.91 -2.53
N LEU A 195 34.75 6.77 -1.28
CA LEU A 195 33.81 6.74 -0.15
C LEU A 195 33.18 8.11 0.07
N ALA A 196 31.90 8.11 0.48
CA ALA A 196 31.20 9.31 0.92
C ALA A 196 31.97 10.02 2.05
N GLU A 197 31.84 11.35 2.15
CA GLU A 197 32.59 12.17 3.11
C GLU A 197 32.41 11.68 4.56
N GLU A 198 31.21 11.20 4.92
CA GLU A 198 30.89 10.64 6.24
C GLU A 198 31.61 9.32 6.57
N ARG A 199 32.00 8.54 5.56
CA ARG A 199 32.80 7.31 5.70
C ARG A 199 34.26 7.54 5.36
N ASN A 200 34.62 8.76 4.97
CA ASN A 200 35.99 9.13 4.66
C ASN A 200 36.76 9.34 5.97
N LYS A 201 37.88 8.63 6.13
CA LYS A 201 38.72 8.76 7.31
C LYS A 201 39.33 10.17 7.45
N TYR A 202 39.48 10.88 6.33
CA TYR A 202 39.93 12.28 6.30
C TYR A 202 38.91 13.12 5.53
N PRO A 203 37.78 13.51 6.15
CA PRO A 203 36.72 14.28 5.48
C PRO A 203 37.21 15.64 4.97
N ALA A 204 38.28 16.18 5.55
CA ALA A 204 38.95 17.38 5.06
C ALA A 204 39.56 17.22 3.64
N TRP A 205 39.75 15.98 3.16
CA TRP A 205 40.37 15.67 1.87
C TRP A 205 39.37 14.91 1.00
N LYS A 206 38.75 15.60 0.04
CA LYS A 206 37.79 15.00 -0.88
C LYS A 206 38.42 13.89 -1.69
N ASN A 207 37.64 12.84 -1.98
CA ASN A 207 38.03 11.69 -2.81
C ASN A 207 39.28 10.93 -2.34
N CYS A 208 39.62 11.05 -1.06
CA CYS A 208 40.90 10.54 -0.58
C CYS A 208 40.85 9.07 -0.15
N SER A 209 39.66 8.50 0.03
CA SER A 209 39.43 7.10 0.34
C SER A 209 38.81 6.40 -0.88
N VAL A 210 39.56 5.48 -1.51
CA VAL A 210 39.16 4.74 -2.72
C VAL A 210 39.12 3.24 -2.44
N VAL A 211 38.04 2.57 -2.82
CA VAL A 211 37.94 1.12 -2.71
C VAL A 211 38.85 0.44 -3.72
N THR A 212 39.73 -0.44 -3.26
CA THR A 212 40.71 -1.14 -4.10
C THR A 212 40.40 -2.63 -4.26
N LYS A 213 39.70 -3.21 -3.29
CA LYS A 213 39.28 -4.61 -3.32
C LYS A 213 38.03 -4.77 -2.46
N VAL A 214 37.18 -5.70 -2.86
CA VAL A 214 35.99 -6.12 -2.10
C VAL A 214 35.99 -7.65 -2.03
N ASN A 215 35.67 -8.21 -0.87
CA ASN A 215 35.30 -9.63 -0.74
C ASN A 215 34.07 -9.77 0.16
N GLU A 216 33.74 -11.01 0.56
CA GLU A 216 32.51 -11.32 1.29
C GLU A 216 32.35 -10.62 2.66
N THR A 217 33.45 -10.23 3.31
CA THR A 217 33.44 -9.67 4.69
C THR A 217 34.33 -8.45 4.86
N THR A 218 35.04 -8.04 3.82
CA THR A 218 36.14 -7.09 3.94
C THR A 218 36.17 -6.16 2.73
N LEU A 219 36.23 -4.88 3.05
CA LEU A 219 36.44 -3.78 2.11
C LEU A 219 37.86 -3.27 2.28
N TRP A 220 38.66 -3.24 1.22
CA TRP A 220 39.99 -2.64 1.24
C TRP A 220 39.93 -1.25 0.64
N ILE A 221 40.39 -0.29 1.42
CA ILE A 221 40.33 1.12 1.08
C ILE A 221 41.76 1.65 1.04
N TYR A 222 42.14 2.24 -0.09
CA TYR A 222 43.35 3.04 -0.20
C TYR A 222 43.03 4.48 0.22
N ILE A 223 43.85 5.05 1.11
CA ILE A 223 43.63 6.38 1.69
C ILE A 223 44.80 7.29 1.35
N THR A 224 44.53 8.54 0.95
CA THR A 224 45.53 9.58 0.70
C THR A 224 45.35 10.75 1.68
N PRO A 225 46.38 11.16 2.45
CA PRO A 225 47.71 10.56 2.47
C PRO A 225 47.62 9.15 3.10
N PRO A 226 48.52 8.23 2.71
CA PRO A 226 48.59 6.92 3.36
C PRO A 226 48.87 7.11 4.85
N TYR A 227 48.43 6.15 5.66
CA TYR A 227 48.69 6.10 7.10
C TYR A 227 50.20 5.86 7.33
N SER A 228 51.01 6.89 7.10
CA SER A 228 52.44 6.91 7.41
C SER A 228 52.77 8.29 7.97
N ILE A 229 52.46 8.48 9.24
CA ILE A 229 53.14 9.43 10.12
C ILE A 229 53.58 8.57 11.30
N GLY A 230 54.90 8.48 11.50
CA GLY A 230 55.57 7.34 12.11
C GLY A 230 55.23 7.00 13.57
N GLU A 231 55.43 5.72 13.87
CA GLU A 231 56.31 5.24 14.95
C GLU A 231 57.32 4.25 14.34
#